data_AF-A0A162HSR1-F1
#
_entry.id   AF-A0A162HSR1-F1
#
_cell.length_a   1.000
_cell.length_b   1.000
_cell.length_c   1.000
_cell.angle_alpha   90.00
_cell.angle_beta   90.00
_cell.angle_gamma   90.00
#
_symmetry.space_group_name_H-M   'P 1'
#
loop_
_entity.id
_entity.type
_entity.pdbx_description
1 polymer ?
#
loop_
_entity_poly.entity_id
_entity_poly.type
_entity_poly.pdbx_seq_one_letter_code
_entity_poly.pdbx_strand_id
1 'polypeptide(L)'
;MANKHMDAELECVSSSTGKSDGLGPLTGGMVFGISLGMARRLMLPKSVQEGKIVVLEELGALGLQFDTATGRNGRFWVDSENTKTVLAVGRAIQQTDEKGLGVEDQKKLVRRIIKDLS
;
A
#
# COMPACT_ATOMS: atom_id res chain seq x y z
N MET A 1 23.95 2.79 4.14
CA MET A 1 24.56 4.08 4.55
C MET A 1 23.79 5.21 3.89
N ALA A 2 23.53 6.33 4.54
CA ALA A 2 22.93 7.50 3.91
C ALA A 2 23.87 8.69 4.10
N ASN A 3 24.46 9.16 2.99
CA ASN A 3 25.33 10.33 2.98
C ASN A 3 24.69 11.41 2.10
N LYS A 4 24.46 12.60 2.66
CA LYS A 4 23.80 13.71 1.96
C LYS A 4 24.60 14.28 0.78
N HIS A 5 25.90 13.94 0.69
CA HIS A 5 26.82 14.43 -0.32
C HIS A 5 27.17 13.38 -1.38
N MET A 6 26.52 12.22 -1.35
CA MET A 6 26.71 11.14 -2.32
C MET A 6 25.36 10.77 -2.93
N ASP A 7 25.40 10.18 -4.12
CA ASP A 7 24.20 9.61 -4.73
C ASP A 7 23.63 8.49 -3.86
N ALA A 8 22.31 8.36 -3.88
CA ALA A 8 21.62 7.34 -3.11
C ALA A 8 21.76 5.98 -3.80
N GLU A 9 22.21 4.99 -3.05
CA GLU A 9 22.33 3.60 -3.49
C GLU A 9 21.21 2.75 -2.85
N LEU A 10 20.73 1.75 -3.59
CA LEU A 10 19.69 0.81 -3.15
C LEU A 10 20.13 -0.62 -3.45
N GLU A 11 19.78 -1.53 -2.56
CA GLU A 11 20.01 -2.97 -2.70
C GLU A 11 18.68 -3.72 -2.56
N CYS A 12 18.53 -4.83 -3.28
CA CYS A 12 17.35 -5.73 -3.22
C CYS A 12 17.66 -7.03 -2.47
N VAL A 13 18.66 -6.99 -1.60
CA VAL A 13 19.04 -8.10 -0.73
C VAL A 13 19.32 -7.57 0.66
N SER A 14 19.02 -8.37 1.66
CA SER A 14 19.32 -8.08 3.05
C SER A 14 20.80 -8.20 3.30
N SER A 15 21.43 -7.12 3.74
CA SER A 15 22.88 -7.07 4.01
C SER A 15 23.33 -8.03 5.12
N SER A 16 22.43 -8.46 6.01
CA SER A 16 22.74 -9.41 7.08
C SER A 16 22.57 -10.88 6.68
N THR A 17 21.59 -11.19 5.82
CA THR A 17 21.26 -12.59 5.45
C THR A 17 21.69 -12.97 4.04
N GLY A 18 21.97 -11.98 3.17
CA GLY A 18 22.21 -12.16 1.75
C GLY A 18 20.98 -12.61 0.94
N LYS A 19 19.80 -12.69 1.57
CA LYS A 19 18.55 -13.13 0.93
C LYS A 19 17.73 -11.93 0.46
N SER A 20 16.77 -12.16 -0.42
CA SER A 20 15.92 -11.10 -0.95
C SER A 20 14.97 -10.49 0.08
N ASP A 21 14.54 -11.23 1.12
CA ASP A 21 13.62 -10.79 2.17
C ASP A 21 12.39 -10.02 1.64
N GLY A 22 11.84 -10.50 0.52
CA GLY A 22 10.66 -9.91 -0.15
C GLY A 22 10.97 -8.74 -1.08
N LEU A 23 12.24 -8.37 -1.25
CA LEU A 23 12.68 -7.39 -2.24
C LEU A 23 12.92 -8.05 -3.60
N GLY A 24 12.77 -7.28 -4.67
CA GLY A 24 12.98 -7.76 -6.03
C GLY A 24 12.14 -7.01 -7.06
N PRO A 25 12.14 -7.49 -8.32
CA PRO A 25 11.29 -6.90 -9.35
C PRO A 25 9.81 -7.15 -9.04
N LEU A 26 9.00 -6.09 -9.17
CA LEU A 26 7.55 -6.18 -9.14
C LEU A 26 7.05 -6.23 -10.59
N THR A 27 6.46 -7.35 -11.00
CA THR A 27 5.94 -7.56 -12.36
C THR A 27 4.42 -7.43 -12.37
N GLY A 28 3.87 -6.79 -13.39
CA GLY A 28 2.42 -6.57 -13.47
C GLY A 28 1.94 -5.48 -12.50
N GLY A 29 0.68 -5.60 -12.08
CA GLY A 29 0.03 -4.65 -11.18
C GLY A 29 -0.01 -3.21 -11.67
N MET A 30 -0.20 -2.30 -10.72
CA MET A 30 -0.24 -0.85 -10.95
C MET A 30 0.36 -0.10 -9.77
N VAL A 31 1.05 1.00 -10.06
CA VAL A 31 1.61 1.92 -9.05
C VAL A 31 0.71 3.14 -8.90
N PHE A 32 0.35 3.45 -7.66
CA PHE A 32 -0.41 4.61 -7.24
C PHE A 32 0.50 5.59 -6.49
N GLY A 33 0.31 6.88 -6.75
CA GLY A 33 0.97 7.94 -5.99
C GLY A 33 0.21 8.21 -4.70
N ILE A 34 0.93 8.24 -3.58
CA ILE A 34 0.42 8.59 -2.25
C ILE A 34 1.37 9.57 -1.56
N SER A 35 0.89 10.27 -0.55
CA SER A 35 1.68 11.12 0.31
C SER A 35 2.71 10.31 1.10
N LEU A 36 3.81 10.96 1.46
CA LEU A 36 4.83 10.37 2.34
C LEU A 36 4.25 10.02 3.72
N GLY A 37 3.22 10.77 4.16
CA GLY A 37 2.49 10.51 5.40
C GLY A 37 1.73 9.18 5.33
N MET A 38 1.01 8.92 4.23
CA MET A 38 0.33 7.65 4.01
C MET A 38 1.31 6.49 3.89
N ALA A 39 2.40 6.66 3.13
CA ALA A 39 3.42 5.63 2.99
C ALA A 39 4.01 5.24 4.35
N ARG A 40 4.29 6.23 5.22
CA ARG A 40 4.73 5.96 6.60
C ARG A 40 3.68 5.18 7.40
N ARG A 41 2.40 5.58 7.33
CA ARG A 41 1.30 4.94 8.08
C ARG A 41 1.08 3.47 7.66
N LEU A 42 1.17 3.18 6.36
CA LEU A 42 1.04 1.83 5.81
C LEU A 42 2.19 0.90 6.22
N MET A 43 3.40 1.44 6.40
CA MET A 43 4.58 0.66 6.80
C MET A 43 4.76 0.49 8.32
N LEU A 44 3.84 1.01 9.14
CA LEU A 44 3.89 0.75 10.58
C LEU A 44 3.60 -0.72 10.86
N PRO A 45 4.30 -1.36 11.82
CA PRO A 45 4.09 -2.78 12.15
C PRO A 45 2.64 -3.12 12.51
N LYS A 46 1.90 -2.13 13.02
CA LYS A 46 0.49 -2.18 13.35
C LYS A 46 -0.26 -1.10 12.57
N SER A 47 -0.33 -1.25 11.25
CA SER A 47 -0.91 -0.24 10.34
C SER A 47 -2.37 0.13 10.68
N VAL A 48 -3.16 -0.80 11.24
CA VAL A 48 -4.50 -0.52 11.74
C VAL A 48 -4.49 0.26 13.04
N GLN A 49 -3.77 -0.22 14.06
CA GLN A 49 -3.84 0.34 15.41
C GLN A 49 -3.07 1.66 15.52
N GLU A 50 -1.89 1.73 14.92
CA GLU A 50 -1.00 2.89 14.96
C GLU A 50 -1.18 3.78 13.73
N GLY A 51 -1.23 3.17 12.54
CA GLY A 51 -1.44 3.88 11.28
C GLY A 51 -2.88 4.34 11.05
N LYS A 52 -3.86 3.76 11.77
CA LYS A 52 -5.30 4.02 11.58
C LYS A 52 -5.73 3.83 10.12
N ILE A 53 -5.18 2.82 9.45
CA ILE A 53 -5.54 2.43 8.08
C ILE A 53 -6.18 1.05 8.12
N VAL A 54 -7.50 0.96 7.96
CA VAL A 54 -8.25 -0.30 7.96
C VAL A 54 -8.59 -0.81 6.56
N VAL A 55 -8.37 0.02 5.53
CA VAL A 55 -8.83 -0.24 4.17
C VAL A 55 -8.38 -1.59 3.61
N LEU A 56 -7.10 -1.95 3.79
CA LEU A 56 -6.55 -3.19 3.23
C LEU A 56 -7.15 -4.43 3.90
N GLU A 57 -7.26 -4.43 5.24
CA GLU A 57 -7.85 -5.55 5.99
C GLU A 57 -9.34 -5.71 5.66
N GLU A 58 -10.08 -4.63 5.58
CA GLU A 58 -11.52 -4.66 5.25
C GLU A 58 -11.76 -5.17 3.82
N LEU A 59 -10.96 -4.74 2.84
CA LEU A 59 -11.06 -5.24 1.47
C LEU A 59 -10.69 -6.73 1.38
N GLY A 60 -9.63 -7.16 2.07
CA GLY A 60 -9.23 -8.57 2.14
C GLY A 60 -10.28 -9.45 2.82
N ALA A 61 -10.88 -8.98 3.92
CA ALA A 61 -11.95 -9.68 4.63
C ALA A 61 -13.23 -9.85 3.78
N LEU A 62 -13.43 -8.97 2.80
CA LEU A 62 -14.54 -9.03 1.84
C LEU A 62 -14.23 -9.90 0.62
N GLY A 63 -13.09 -10.61 0.62
CA GLY A 63 -12.75 -11.64 -0.37
C GLY A 63 -11.92 -11.14 -1.54
N LEU A 64 -11.46 -9.88 -1.54
CA LEU A 64 -10.55 -9.39 -2.56
C LEU A 64 -9.16 -9.98 -2.31
N GLN A 65 -8.60 -10.64 -3.33
CA GLN A 65 -7.25 -11.19 -3.31
C GLN A 65 -6.32 -10.25 -4.06
N PHE A 66 -5.29 -9.75 -3.39
CA PHE A 66 -4.35 -8.80 -3.95
C PHE A 66 -3.04 -8.79 -3.15
N ASP A 67 -1.95 -8.45 -3.84
CA ASP A 67 -0.65 -8.17 -3.25
C ASP A 67 -0.41 -6.66 -3.22
N THR A 68 0.38 -6.21 -2.25
CA THR A 68 0.76 -4.80 -2.14
C THR A 68 2.21 -4.62 -1.78
N ALA A 69 2.81 -3.53 -2.25
CA ALA A 69 4.13 -3.08 -1.82
C ALA A 69 4.10 -1.57 -1.59
N THR A 70 4.58 -1.13 -0.44
CA THR A 70 4.63 0.30 -0.08
C THR A 70 6.07 0.79 -0.05
N GLY A 71 6.38 1.75 -0.89
CA GLY A 71 7.65 2.46 -0.90
C GLY A 71 7.61 3.72 -0.03
N ARG A 72 8.66 3.95 0.76
CA ARG A 72 8.83 5.19 1.56
C ARG A 72 8.88 6.46 0.71
N ASN A 73 9.05 6.32 -0.61
CA ASN A 73 9.04 7.37 -1.62
C ASN A 73 7.62 7.78 -2.07
N GLY A 74 6.56 7.34 -1.39
CA GLY A 74 5.17 7.69 -1.74
C GLY A 74 4.62 6.92 -2.94
N ARG A 75 5.19 5.74 -3.21
CA ARG A 75 4.71 4.82 -4.25
C ARG A 75 4.02 3.62 -3.59
N PHE A 76 2.79 3.36 -3.98
CA PHE A 76 2.01 2.21 -3.53
C PHE A 76 1.69 1.32 -4.71
N TRP A 77 2.27 0.13 -4.75
CA TRP A 77 2.02 -0.86 -5.79
C TRP A 77 0.96 -1.85 -5.33
N VAL A 78 0.07 -2.23 -6.25
CA VAL A 78 -0.97 -3.24 -6.05
C VAL A 78 -1.00 -4.18 -7.24
N ASP A 79 -1.12 -5.47 -6.99
CA ASP A 79 -1.36 -6.48 -8.03
C ASP A 79 -2.45 -7.47 -7.62
N SER A 80 -3.14 -8.01 -8.63
CA SER A 80 -4.23 -8.97 -8.48
C SER A 80 -4.56 -9.54 -9.85
N GLU A 81 -5.06 -10.78 -9.90
CA GLU A 81 -5.58 -11.38 -11.14
C GLU A 81 -6.74 -10.57 -11.75
N ASN A 82 -7.47 -9.80 -10.93
CA ASN A 82 -8.57 -8.97 -11.38
C ASN A 82 -8.20 -7.48 -11.39
N THR A 83 -8.17 -6.89 -12.58
CA THR A 83 -7.88 -5.45 -12.76
C THR A 83 -8.84 -4.54 -11.98
N LYS A 84 -10.11 -4.94 -11.79
CA LYS A 84 -11.06 -4.17 -10.96
C LYS A 84 -10.61 -4.13 -9.50
N THR A 85 -10.06 -5.23 -8.99
CA THR A 85 -9.49 -5.30 -7.63
C THR A 85 -8.29 -4.37 -7.50
N VAL A 86 -7.36 -4.39 -8.47
CA VAL A 86 -6.20 -3.49 -8.49
C VAL A 86 -6.64 -2.02 -8.41
N LEU A 87 -7.61 -1.64 -9.24
CA LEU A 87 -8.15 -0.27 -9.26
C LEU A 87 -8.90 0.07 -7.96
N ALA A 88 -9.69 -0.85 -7.42
CA ALA A 88 -10.45 -0.64 -6.20
C ALA A 88 -9.52 -0.39 -5.00
N VAL A 89 -8.53 -1.26 -4.79
CA VAL A 89 -7.57 -1.17 -3.68
C VAL A 89 -6.73 0.10 -3.79
N GLY A 90 -6.12 0.34 -4.96
CA GLY A 90 -5.27 1.51 -5.16
C GLY A 90 -6.02 2.83 -4.98
N ARG A 91 -7.23 2.96 -5.55
CA ARG A 91 -8.06 4.16 -5.40
C ARG A 91 -8.60 4.31 -3.97
N ALA A 92 -8.91 3.23 -3.26
CA ALA A 92 -9.33 3.31 -1.87
C ALA A 92 -8.26 3.95 -0.98
N ILE A 93 -7.00 3.54 -1.17
CA ILE A 93 -5.85 4.12 -0.46
C ILE A 93 -5.63 5.57 -0.87
N GLN A 94 -5.64 5.91 -2.16
CA GLN A 94 -5.50 7.30 -2.60
C GLN A 94 -6.60 8.21 -2.03
N GLN A 95 -7.86 7.78 -2.08
CA GLN A 95 -8.96 8.58 -1.52
C GLN A 95 -8.86 8.74 0.00
N THR A 96 -8.39 7.71 0.70
CA THR A 96 -8.16 7.76 2.15
C THR A 96 -7.06 8.77 2.49
N ASP A 97 -6.01 8.81 1.68
CA ASP A 97 -4.89 9.73 1.82
C ASP A 97 -5.29 11.17 1.52
N GLU A 98 -5.78 11.42 0.31
CA GLU A 98 -6.13 12.76 -0.19
C GLU A 98 -7.18 13.46 0.69
N LYS A 99 -8.13 12.70 1.23
CA LYS A 99 -9.22 13.25 2.06
C LYS A 99 -8.94 13.14 3.55
N GLY A 100 -7.80 12.58 3.96
CA GLY A 100 -7.46 12.38 5.37
C GLY A 100 -8.52 11.61 6.15
N LEU A 101 -9.07 10.54 5.57
CA LEU A 101 -10.22 9.83 6.16
C LEU A 101 -9.87 9.16 7.48
N GLY A 102 -10.74 9.33 8.47
CA GLY A 102 -10.72 8.55 9.71
C GLY A 102 -11.23 7.12 9.52
N VAL A 103 -11.03 6.27 10.53
CA VAL A 103 -11.35 4.83 10.46
C VAL A 103 -12.80 4.55 10.06
N GLU A 104 -13.75 5.28 10.64
CA GLU A 104 -15.18 5.08 10.33
C GLU A 104 -15.53 5.48 8.90
N ASP A 105 -14.90 6.52 8.36
CA ASP A 105 -15.12 6.95 6.98
C ASP A 105 -14.39 6.04 5.97
N GLN A 106 -13.26 5.44 6.37
CA GLN A 106 -12.61 4.38 5.59
C GLN A 106 -13.53 3.15 5.45
N LYS A 107 -14.19 2.71 6.52
CA LYS A 107 -15.16 1.60 6.46
C LYS A 107 -16.33 1.91 5.54
N LYS A 108 -16.88 3.13 5.60
CA LYS A 108 -17.93 3.59 4.66
C LYS A 108 -17.43 3.59 3.22
N LEU A 109 -16.21 4.07 2.99
CA LEU A 109 -15.57 4.06 1.68
C LEU A 109 -15.47 2.63 1.12
N VAL A 110 -14.97 1.68 1.91
CA VAL A 110 -14.85 0.27 1.50
C VAL A 110 -16.21 -0.32 1.13
N ARG A 111 -17.23 -0.13 1.98
CA ARG A 111 -18.60 -0.61 1.70
C ARG A 111 -19.14 -0.06 0.38
N ARG A 112 -18.88 1.22 0.07
CA ARG A 112 -19.28 1.82 -1.20
C ARG A 112 -18.55 1.17 -2.38
N ILE A 113 -17.23 1.02 -2.29
CA ILE A 113 -16.41 0.41 -3.35
C ILE A 113 -16.87 -1.01 -3.67
N ILE A 114 -17.19 -1.81 -2.66
CA ILE A 114 -17.67 -3.18 -2.85
C ILE A 114 -19.05 -3.23 -3.52
N LYS A 115 -19.93 -2.28 -3.18
CA LYS A 115 -21.21 -2.15 -3.87
C LYS A 115 -21.03 -1.80 -5.35
N ASP A 116 -20.04 -0.98 -5.68
CA ASP A 116 -19.73 -0.59 -7.07
C ASP A 116 -19.01 -1.69 -7.86
N LEU A 117 -18.40 -2.67 -7.18
CA LEU A 117 -17.75 -3.84 -7.77
C LEU A 117 -18.71 -4.97 -8.12
N SER A 118 -19.89 -5.01 -7.48
CA SER A 118 -20.97 -5.99 -7.69
C SER A 118 -21.75 -5.67 -8.96
#